data_AF-A0A0H3ZVH2-F1
#
_entry.id   AF-A0A0H3ZVH2-F1
#
_cell.length_a   1.000
_cell.length_b   1.000
_cell.length_c   1.000
_cell.angle_alpha   90.00
_cell.angle_beta   90.00
_cell.angle_gamma   90.00
#
_symmetry.space_group_name_H-M   'P 1'
#
loop_
_entity.id
_entity.type
_entity.pdbx_description
1 polymer ?
#
loop_
_entity_poly.entity_id
_entity_poly.type
_entity_poly.pdbx_seq_one_letter_code
_entity_poly.pdbx_strand_id
1 'polypeptide(L)'
;MRIRDPAMRQRIAASASARYVLTVSNDLSSQIQIMSQELKVLETRPNDKRILYKTSSWFEQANQSTNLISKPLLLPGPESLGLKIYRQSSSGVIISADVLLDDLRRSLSDTLTNESSLRVLYNDSGQILALSDSAQPPTSSQGVITHIEMVTNQVVPHAIEENAERGQLGEFEYNNEQWIGQIVTIRPLNSEHVHLLMASKANALFNKGALIKQQTLYGSLLVLILMIPMIYVIYKIYF
;
A
#
# COMPACT_ATOMS: atom_id res chain seq x y z
N MET A 1 -2.42 -3.90 -17.04
CA MET A 1 -2.96 -2.89 -16.11
C MET A 1 -4.45 -3.11 -15.92
N ARG A 2 -4.99 -2.98 -14.70
CA ARG A 2 -6.43 -3.11 -14.42
C ARG A 2 -7.13 -1.76 -14.63
N ILE A 3 -8.28 -1.76 -15.29
CA ILE A 3 -9.12 -0.57 -15.50
C ILE A 3 -10.06 -0.45 -14.30
N ARG A 4 -9.79 0.50 -13.40
CA ARG A 4 -10.62 0.73 -12.20
C ARG A 4 -11.42 2.02 -12.29
N ASP A 5 -10.76 3.09 -12.71
CA ASP A 5 -11.29 4.46 -12.67
C ASP A 5 -12.13 4.79 -13.92
N PRO A 6 -13.30 5.45 -13.80
CA PRO A 6 -14.05 6.01 -14.93
C PRO A 6 -13.20 6.91 -15.85
N ALA A 7 -12.32 7.74 -15.29
CA ALA A 7 -11.44 8.61 -16.05
C ALA A 7 -10.44 7.81 -16.88
N MET A 8 -9.85 6.75 -16.30
CA MET A 8 -8.98 5.84 -17.05
C MET A 8 -9.74 5.17 -18.20
N ARG A 9 -10.95 4.65 -17.94
CA ARG A 9 -11.79 4.00 -18.95
C ARG A 9 -12.11 4.93 -20.13
N GLN A 10 -12.46 6.18 -19.83
CA GLN A 10 -12.75 7.19 -20.85
C GLN A 10 -11.52 7.51 -21.68
N ARG A 11 -10.35 7.67 -21.05
CA ARG A 11 -9.08 8.01 -21.74
C ARG A 11 -8.60 6.94 -22.71
N ILE A 12 -8.79 5.67 -22.37
CA ILE A 12 -8.44 4.55 -23.26
C ILE A 12 -9.60 4.15 -24.18
N ALA A 13 -10.72 4.88 -24.13
CA ALA A 13 -11.96 4.59 -24.86
C ALA A 13 -12.37 3.10 -24.75
N ALA A 14 -12.35 2.54 -23.54
CA ALA A 14 -12.68 1.14 -23.29
C ALA A 14 -14.16 0.97 -22.93
N SER A 15 -14.74 -0.14 -23.35
CA SER A 15 -16.14 -0.49 -23.04
C SER A 15 -16.37 -0.73 -21.54
N ALA A 16 -17.63 -0.72 -21.11
CA ALA A 16 -18.00 -0.99 -19.71
C ALA A 16 -17.60 -2.41 -19.24
N SER A 17 -17.50 -3.38 -20.15
CA SER A 17 -17.08 -4.76 -19.87
C SER A 17 -15.56 -4.92 -19.78
N ALA A 18 -14.79 -3.93 -20.19
CA ALA A 18 -13.33 -3.97 -20.10
C ALA A 18 -12.86 -3.91 -18.64
N ARG A 19 -11.88 -4.75 -18.32
CA ARG A 19 -11.25 -4.84 -16.99
C ARG A 19 -9.74 -4.76 -17.03
N TYR A 20 -9.10 -5.13 -18.14
CA TYR A 20 -7.65 -5.06 -18.25
C TYR A 20 -7.21 -4.46 -19.58
N VAL A 21 -6.04 -3.84 -19.55
CA VAL A 21 -5.28 -3.39 -20.72
C VAL A 21 -3.93 -4.07 -20.69
N LEU A 22 -3.55 -4.68 -21.81
CA LEU A 22 -2.23 -5.26 -22.04
C LEU A 22 -1.60 -4.55 -23.24
N THR A 23 -0.34 -4.18 -23.12
CA THR A 23 0.46 -3.75 -24.28
C THR A 23 1.39 -4.90 -24.63
N VAL A 24 1.29 -5.39 -25.86
CA VAL A 24 2.17 -6.41 -26.40
C VAL A 24 3.01 -5.74 -27.47
N SER A 25 4.33 -5.80 -27.31
CA SER A 25 5.26 -5.17 -28.24
C SER A 25 6.37 -6.14 -28.60
N ASN A 26 6.80 -6.06 -29.85
CA ASN A 26 8.01 -6.68 -30.36
C ASN A 26 8.81 -5.63 -31.17
N ASP A 27 9.88 -6.06 -31.82
CA ASP A 27 10.78 -5.15 -32.56
C ASP A 27 10.11 -4.43 -33.76
N LEU A 28 8.97 -4.94 -34.25
CA LEU A 28 8.32 -4.49 -35.47
C LEU A 28 6.94 -3.84 -35.22
N SER A 29 6.22 -4.28 -34.19
CA SER A 29 4.86 -3.88 -33.90
C SER A 29 4.58 -3.74 -32.40
N SER A 30 3.64 -2.85 -32.08
CA SER A 30 3.12 -2.66 -30.73
C SER A 30 1.60 -2.62 -30.84
N GLN A 31 0.92 -3.34 -29.95
CA GLN A 31 -0.54 -3.45 -29.93
C GLN A 31 -1.06 -3.35 -28.50
N ILE A 32 -2.21 -2.71 -28.35
CA ILE A 32 -2.96 -2.65 -27.11
C ILE A 32 -4.11 -3.66 -27.21
N GLN A 33 -4.19 -4.56 -26.24
CA GLN A 33 -5.29 -5.50 -26.07
C GLN A 33 -6.13 -5.08 -24.87
N ILE A 34 -7.42 -4.87 -25.09
CA ILE A 34 -8.42 -4.60 -24.05
C ILE A 34 -9.12 -5.93 -23.73
N MET A 35 -9.21 -6.28 -22.45
CA MET A 35 -9.67 -7.60 -22.03
C MET A 35 -10.79 -7.54 -20.98
N SER A 36 -11.64 -8.57 -20.98
CA SER A 36 -12.71 -8.80 -19.99
C SER A 36 -12.16 -9.27 -18.64
N GLN A 37 -13.04 -9.46 -17.65
CA GLN A 37 -12.68 -10.00 -16.34
C GLN A 37 -12.08 -11.42 -16.43
N GLU A 38 -12.55 -12.22 -17.38
CA GLU A 38 -12.13 -13.59 -17.66
C GLU A 38 -10.90 -13.64 -18.58
N LEU A 39 -10.21 -12.51 -18.79
CA LEU A 39 -9.05 -12.39 -19.67
C LEU A 39 -9.36 -12.75 -21.13
N LYS A 40 -10.60 -12.56 -21.58
CA LYS A 40 -10.93 -12.63 -23.01
C LYS A 40 -10.60 -11.31 -23.68
N VAL A 41 -9.90 -11.35 -24.81
CA VAL A 41 -9.63 -10.15 -25.62
C VAL A 41 -10.96 -9.65 -26.18
N LEU A 42 -11.34 -8.44 -25.78
CA LEU A 42 -12.53 -7.73 -26.28
C LEU A 42 -12.19 -6.91 -27.50
N GLU A 43 -10.99 -6.33 -27.55
CA GLU A 43 -10.55 -5.46 -28.61
C GLU A 43 -9.01 -5.44 -28.72
N THR A 44 -8.50 -5.32 -29.94
CA THR A 44 -7.08 -5.13 -30.24
C THR A 44 -6.91 -3.88 -31.09
N ARG A 45 -6.03 -2.97 -30.68
CA ARG A 45 -5.72 -1.73 -31.41
C ARG A 45 -4.21 -1.64 -31.68
N PRO A 46 -3.77 -1.06 -32.80
CA PRO A 46 -2.37 -0.70 -32.97
C PRO A 46 -1.99 0.34 -31.91
N ASN A 47 -0.80 0.20 -31.33
CA ASN A 47 -0.21 1.20 -30.45
C ASN A 47 0.76 2.05 -31.29
N ASP A 48 0.23 3.18 -31.77
CA ASP A 48 0.93 4.18 -32.58
C ASP A 48 2.09 4.85 -31.81
N LYS A 49 1.98 4.94 -30.48
CA LYS A 49 3.09 5.31 -29.60
C LYS A 49 4.05 4.13 -29.44
N ARG A 50 5.02 4.03 -30.35
CA ARG A 50 6.21 3.17 -30.18
C ARG A 50 6.97 3.60 -28.94
N ILE A 51 6.78 2.88 -27.84
CA ILE A 51 7.70 2.97 -26.69
C ILE A 51 8.92 2.14 -27.08
N LEU A 52 10.04 2.79 -27.31
CA LEU A 52 11.32 2.11 -27.54
C LEU A 52 11.81 1.56 -26.20
N TYR A 53 11.29 0.41 -25.78
CA TYR A 53 11.64 -0.22 -24.49
C TYR A 53 13.13 -0.54 -24.39
N LYS A 54 13.82 -0.76 -25.52
CA LYS A 54 15.26 -1.04 -25.57
C LYS A 54 16.15 0.14 -25.17
N THR A 55 15.67 1.39 -25.21
CA THR A 55 16.48 2.56 -24.82
C THR A 55 16.43 2.86 -23.34
N SER A 56 15.54 2.19 -22.61
CA SER A 56 15.39 2.42 -21.18
C SER A 56 16.19 1.39 -20.37
N SER A 57 17.12 1.89 -19.56
CA SER A 57 18.07 1.09 -18.76
C SER A 57 17.42 -0.02 -17.92
N TRP A 58 16.16 0.14 -17.56
CA TRP A 58 15.39 -0.86 -16.83
C TRP A 58 15.11 -2.14 -17.64
N PHE A 59 14.98 -2.05 -18.97
CA PHE A 59 14.68 -3.21 -19.82
C PHE A 59 15.87 -4.19 -19.88
N GLU A 60 17.09 -3.68 -19.91
CA GLU A 60 18.30 -4.51 -19.93
C GLU A 60 18.60 -5.18 -18.57
N GLN A 61 18.11 -4.59 -17.48
CA GLN A 61 18.36 -5.10 -16.13
C GLN A 61 17.40 -6.24 -15.73
N ALA A 62 16.29 -6.42 -16.47
CA ALA A 62 15.29 -7.43 -16.20
C ALA A 62 15.90 -8.84 -16.24
N ASN A 63 15.79 -9.58 -15.14
CA ASN A 63 16.24 -10.97 -15.05
C ASN A 63 15.11 -11.90 -14.59
N GLN A 64 15.36 -13.22 -14.66
CA GLN A 64 14.36 -14.24 -14.32
C GLN A 64 14.15 -14.43 -12.81
N SER A 65 15.18 -14.14 -12.02
CA SER A 65 15.23 -14.40 -10.59
C SER A 65 14.53 -13.35 -9.74
N THR A 66 14.46 -12.09 -10.18
CA THR A 66 14.07 -10.98 -9.31
C THR A 66 13.11 -10.02 -10.00
N ASN A 67 12.12 -9.56 -9.23
CA ASN A 67 11.30 -8.42 -9.66
C ASN A 67 12.14 -7.17 -9.48
N LEU A 68 12.15 -6.30 -10.48
CA LEU A 68 12.76 -4.98 -10.37
C LEU A 68 11.66 -3.92 -10.31
N ILE A 69 11.86 -2.95 -9.43
CA ILE A 69 10.97 -1.80 -9.24
C ILE A 69 11.71 -0.55 -9.72
N SER A 70 11.09 0.21 -10.61
CA SER A 70 11.65 1.48 -11.10
C SER A 70 11.46 2.60 -10.08
N LYS A 71 12.27 3.65 -10.23
CA LYS A 71 11.94 4.98 -9.70
C LYS A 71 10.57 5.45 -10.19
N PRO A 72 9.88 6.31 -9.44
CA PRO A 72 8.68 6.96 -9.92
C PRO A 72 8.92 7.69 -11.24
N LEU A 73 8.03 7.46 -12.20
CA LEU A 73 8.10 8.04 -13.53
C LEU A 73 6.71 8.24 -14.11
N LEU A 74 6.61 9.14 -15.08
CA LEU A 74 5.36 9.35 -15.82
C LEU A 74 5.09 8.13 -16.69
N LEU A 75 4.02 7.41 -16.36
CA LEU A 75 3.66 6.20 -17.07
C LEU A 75 3.02 6.54 -18.42
N PRO A 76 3.43 5.87 -19.51
CA PRO A 76 2.88 6.09 -20.83
C PRO A 76 1.42 5.64 -20.89
N GLY A 77 0.58 6.44 -21.55
CA GLY A 77 -0.87 6.26 -21.59
C GLY A 77 -1.57 7.26 -20.67
N PRO A 78 -1.70 7.00 -19.35
CA PRO A 78 -2.43 7.89 -18.46
C PRO A 78 -1.66 9.15 -18.02
N GLU A 79 -0.46 9.49 -18.53
CA GLU A 79 0.31 10.69 -18.11
C GLU A 79 0.24 10.91 -16.59
N SER A 80 0.32 9.80 -15.86
CA SER A 80 0.11 9.74 -14.42
C SER A 80 1.38 9.16 -13.84
N LEU A 81 1.77 9.69 -12.69
CA LEU A 81 2.95 9.20 -12.02
C LEU A 81 2.69 7.78 -11.48
N GLY A 82 3.69 6.92 -11.64
CA GLY A 82 3.63 5.57 -11.12
C GLY A 82 4.98 4.87 -11.15
N LEU A 83 4.94 3.59 -10.82
CA LEU A 83 6.07 2.68 -10.79
C LEU A 83 5.90 1.64 -11.90
N LYS A 84 7.03 1.18 -12.45
CA LYS A 84 7.07 -0.03 -13.27
C LYS A 84 7.68 -1.15 -12.46
N ILE A 85 6.97 -2.25 -12.37
CA ILE A 85 7.49 -3.52 -11.85
C ILE A 85 7.73 -4.42 -13.04
N TYR A 86 8.93 -4.98 -13.18
CA TYR A 86 9.24 -5.82 -14.33
C TYR A 86 10.07 -7.03 -13.95
N ARG A 87 9.88 -8.10 -14.71
CA ARG A 87 10.56 -9.38 -14.55
C ARG A 87 10.67 -10.08 -15.91
N GLN A 88 11.77 -10.79 -16.12
CA GLN A 88 11.91 -11.67 -17.27
C GLN A 88 11.24 -13.02 -16.99
N SER A 89 10.45 -13.52 -17.95
CA SER A 89 9.92 -14.88 -17.90
C SER A 89 11.02 -15.90 -18.20
N SER A 90 10.76 -17.17 -17.91
CA SER A 90 11.61 -18.30 -18.31
C SER A 90 11.80 -18.38 -19.84
N SER A 91 10.83 -17.90 -20.62
CA SER A 91 10.89 -17.82 -22.08
C SER A 91 11.63 -16.59 -22.62
N GLY A 92 12.21 -15.76 -21.74
CA GLY A 92 12.96 -14.56 -22.13
C GLY A 92 12.08 -13.33 -22.39
N VAL A 93 10.76 -13.44 -22.24
CA VAL A 93 9.80 -12.32 -22.40
C VAL A 93 9.84 -11.43 -21.17
N ILE A 94 9.98 -10.12 -21.35
CA ILE A 94 9.89 -9.17 -20.24
C ILE A 94 8.43 -8.82 -19.99
N ILE A 95 7.97 -9.13 -18.78
CA ILE A 95 6.64 -8.79 -18.30
C ILE A 95 6.78 -7.55 -17.43
N SER A 96 6.03 -6.51 -17.74
CA SER A 96 5.96 -5.29 -16.94
C SER A 96 4.55 -5.00 -16.45
N ALA A 97 4.43 -4.59 -15.20
CA ALA A 97 3.21 -4.09 -14.59
C ALA A 97 3.38 -2.61 -14.22
N ASP A 98 2.44 -1.81 -14.68
CA ASP A 98 2.34 -0.39 -14.38
C ASP A 98 1.46 -0.21 -13.15
N VAL A 99 2.01 0.44 -12.12
CA VAL A 99 1.36 0.69 -10.84
C VAL A 99 1.25 2.19 -10.62
N LEU A 100 0.04 2.72 -10.58
CA LEU A 100 -0.19 4.14 -10.33
C LEU A 100 0.03 4.47 -8.85
N LEU A 101 0.65 5.62 -8.55
CA LEU A 101 0.81 6.05 -7.16
C LEU A 101 -0.55 6.31 -6.48
N ASP A 102 -1.55 6.80 -7.22
CA ASP A 102 -2.90 6.99 -6.67
C ASP A 102 -3.58 5.65 -6.33
N ASP A 103 -3.32 4.59 -7.09
CA ASP A 103 -3.84 3.26 -6.77
C ASP A 103 -3.15 2.69 -5.51
N LEU A 104 -1.85 2.94 -5.34
CA LEU A 104 -1.14 2.60 -4.11
C LEU A 104 -1.71 3.36 -2.91
N ARG A 105 -1.93 4.67 -3.06
CA ARG A 105 -2.56 5.53 -2.05
C ARG A 105 -3.90 4.98 -1.60
N ARG A 106 -4.81 4.70 -2.53
CA ARG A 106 -6.12 4.09 -2.25
C ARG A 106 -5.96 2.75 -1.53
N SER A 107 -5.05 1.89 -1.99
CA SER A 107 -4.80 0.59 -1.36
C SER A 107 -4.30 0.70 0.08
N LEU A 108 -3.47 1.71 0.38
CA LEU A 108 -3.04 1.98 1.76
C LEU A 108 -4.20 2.49 2.62
N SER A 109 -5.02 3.40 2.09
CA SER A 109 -6.19 3.95 2.80
C SER A 109 -7.26 2.88 3.06
N ASP A 110 -7.60 2.05 2.07
CA ASP A 110 -8.64 1.00 2.17
C ASP A 110 -8.32 -0.07 3.21
N THR A 111 -7.04 -0.23 3.56
CA THR A 111 -6.57 -1.22 4.53
C THR A 111 -6.38 -0.66 5.94
N LEU A 112 -6.69 0.63 6.16
CA LEU A 112 -6.73 1.21 7.49
C LEU A 112 -7.93 0.68 8.29
N THR A 113 -7.68 0.30 9.53
CA THR A 113 -8.72 -0.21 10.45
C THR A 113 -9.30 0.87 11.37
N ASN A 114 -8.66 2.05 11.45
CA ASN A 114 -9.15 3.24 12.14
C ASN A 114 -8.47 4.51 11.59
N GLU A 115 -9.07 5.68 11.85
CA GLU A 115 -8.54 7.00 11.46
C GLU A 115 -7.31 7.43 12.27
N SER A 116 -7.02 6.74 13.37
CA SER A 116 -5.83 6.96 14.22
C SER A 116 -4.60 6.16 13.75
N SER A 117 -4.63 5.67 12.51
CA SER A 117 -3.56 4.90 11.88
C SER A 117 -3.10 5.57 10.59
N LEU A 118 -1.80 5.51 10.34
CA LEU A 118 -1.17 6.02 9.14
C LEU A 118 -0.32 4.93 8.50
N ARG A 119 -0.27 4.95 7.17
CA ARG A 119 0.60 4.11 6.35
C ARG A 119 1.29 4.97 5.31
N VAL A 120 2.59 4.75 5.14
CA VAL A 120 3.42 5.48 4.20
C VAL A 120 4.29 4.51 3.44
N LEU A 121 4.26 4.60 2.11
CA LEU A 121 5.25 3.97 1.24
C LEU A 121 6.25 5.02 0.78
N TYR A 122 7.54 4.76 0.97
CA TYR A 122 8.62 5.63 0.53
C TYR A 122 9.83 4.82 0.03
N ASN A 123 10.72 5.46 -0.75
CA ASN A 123 11.94 4.82 -1.24
C ASN A 123 13.20 5.27 -0.47
N ASP A 124 14.35 4.66 -0.78
CA ASP A 124 15.64 5.01 -0.16
C ASP A 124 16.02 6.50 -0.34
N SER A 125 15.48 7.18 -1.35
CA SER A 125 15.70 8.62 -1.60
C SER A 125 14.76 9.54 -0.82
N GLY A 126 13.89 8.99 0.02
CA GLY A 126 12.93 9.74 0.81
C GLY A 126 11.73 10.27 0.03
N GLN A 127 11.47 9.75 -1.17
CA GLN A 127 10.29 10.10 -1.96
C GLN A 127 9.08 9.32 -1.48
N ILE A 128 7.97 10.01 -1.28
CA ILE A 128 6.68 9.43 -0.89
C ILE A 128 6.01 8.84 -2.13
N LEU A 129 5.89 7.52 -2.14
CA LEU A 129 5.21 6.77 -3.19
C LEU A 129 3.71 6.74 -2.96
N ALA A 130 3.28 6.64 -1.70
CA ALA A 130 1.88 6.67 -1.31
C ALA A 130 1.74 7.00 0.18
N LEU A 131 0.67 7.72 0.52
CA LEU A 131 0.32 8.08 1.89
C LEU A 131 -1.16 7.78 2.14
N SER A 132 -1.49 7.12 3.24
CA SER A 132 -2.89 6.78 3.54
C SER A 132 -3.75 7.99 3.90
N ASP A 133 -3.12 9.09 4.30
CA ASP A 133 -3.77 10.38 4.54
C ASP A 133 -4.31 10.94 3.21
N SER A 134 -5.63 11.07 3.13
CA SER A 134 -6.31 11.54 1.93
C SER A 134 -6.09 13.05 1.68
N ALA A 135 -5.61 13.80 2.67
CA ALA A 135 -5.42 15.23 2.57
C ALA A 135 -4.14 15.62 1.80
N GLN A 136 -3.17 14.72 1.66
CA GLN A 136 -1.92 15.01 0.97
C GLN A 136 -1.63 14.00 -0.16
N PRO A 137 -1.71 14.42 -1.43
CA PRO A 137 -1.30 13.57 -2.54
C PRO A 137 0.21 13.29 -2.52
N PRO A 138 0.66 12.14 -3.06
CA PRO A 138 2.10 11.82 -3.20
C PRO A 138 2.82 12.72 -4.22
N THR A 139 2.08 13.57 -4.92
CA THR A 139 2.60 14.53 -5.89
C THR A 139 2.01 15.92 -5.65
N SER A 140 2.83 16.95 -5.78
CA SER A 140 2.39 18.33 -5.83
C SER A 140 1.52 18.61 -7.07
N SER A 141 0.82 19.74 -7.07
CA SER A 141 0.05 20.23 -8.23
C SER A 141 0.89 20.44 -9.49
N GLN A 142 2.23 20.50 -9.35
CA GLN A 142 3.19 20.65 -10.43
C GLN A 142 3.77 19.31 -10.91
N GLY A 143 3.26 18.18 -10.39
CA GLY A 143 3.75 16.83 -10.73
C GLY A 143 5.06 16.44 -10.07
N VAL A 144 5.53 17.22 -9.08
CA VAL A 144 6.74 16.92 -8.30
C VAL A 144 6.38 15.94 -7.19
N ILE A 145 7.23 14.95 -6.96
CA ILE A 145 7.01 13.94 -5.92
C ILE A 145 7.24 14.56 -4.55
N THR A 146 6.31 14.32 -3.63
CA THR A 146 6.44 14.74 -2.24
C THR A 146 7.59 13.97 -1.61
N HIS A 147 8.50 14.68 -0.95
CA HIS A 147 9.54 14.07 -0.13
C HIS A 147 9.14 14.04 1.36
N ILE A 148 9.78 13.19 2.16
CA ILE A 148 9.50 13.00 3.59
C ILE A 148 9.50 14.34 4.34
N GLU A 149 10.47 15.22 4.07
CA GLU A 149 10.58 16.53 4.69
C GLU A 149 9.43 17.50 4.36
N MET A 150 8.64 17.20 3.32
CA MET A 150 7.48 18.00 2.89
C MET A 150 6.15 17.39 3.34
N VAL A 151 6.15 16.29 4.10
CA VAL A 151 4.93 15.66 4.60
C VAL A 151 4.32 16.52 5.69
N THR A 152 3.04 16.88 5.53
CA THR A 152 2.29 17.72 6.48
C THR A 152 2.14 17.03 7.84
N ASN A 153 1.90 15.73 7.82
CA ASN A 153 1.82 14.92 9.04
C ASN A 153 3.23 14.62 9.57
N GLN A 154 3.66 15.42 10.53
CA GLN A 154 5.00 15.39 11.13
C GLN A 154 5.30 14.12 11.95
N VAL A 155 4.29 13.27 12.23
CA VAL A 155 4.52 11.92 12.79
C VAL A 155 5.37 11.07 11.83
N VAL A 156 5.21 11.27 10.52
CA VAL A 156 5.92 10.50 9.49
C VAL A 156 7.43 10.72 9.52
N PRO A 157 7.96 11.97 9.35
CA PRO A 157 9.40 12.20 9.41
C PRO A 157 9.97 11.79 10.78
N HIS A 158 9.28 12.09 11.88
CA HIS A 158 9.73 11.72 13.21
C HIS A 158 9.84 10.19 13.41
N ALA A 159 8.85 9.43 12.96
CA ALA A 159 8.89 7.96 13.03
C ALA A 159 10.02 7.35 12.18
N ILE A 160 10.37 7.98 11.06
CA ILE A 160 11.46 7.51 10.20
C ILE A 160 12.82 7.79 10.85
N GLU A 161 12.97 8.96 11.46
CA GLU A 161 14.16 9.35 12.24
C GLU A 161 14.37 8.43 13.45
N GLU A 162 13.35 8.22 14.28
CA GLU A 162 13.39 7.28 15.41
C GLU A 162 13.82 5.87 15.00
N ASN A 163 13.29 5.37 13.88
CA ASN A 163 13.69 4.06 13.36
C ASN A 163 15.15 4.04 12.87
N ALA A 164 15.64 5.13 12.28
CA ALA A 164 17.03 5.23 11.83
C ALA A 164 18.01 5.24 13.02
N GLU A 165 17.66 5.91 14.11
CA GLU A 165 18.47 5.97 15.32
C GLU A 165 18.47 4.66 16.11
N ARG A 166 17.29 4.04 16.27
CA ARG A 166 17.10 2.87 17.15
C ARG A 166 17.19 1.54 16.40
N GLY A 167 17.19 1.56 15.07
CA GLY A 167 17.14 0.38 14.20
C GLY A 167 15.77 -0.32 14.15
N GLN A 168 14.85 0.03 15.05
CA GLN A 168 13.48 -0.42 15.10
C GLN A 168 12.58 0.69 15.67
N LEU A 169 11.43 0.92 15.06
CA LEU A 169 10.49 1.96 15.50
C LEU A 169 9.80 1.59 16.83
N GLY A 170 9.04 0.49 16.86
CA GLY A 170 8.36 0.03 18.08
C GLY A 170 7.42 1.08 18.66
N GLU A 171 7.52 1.31 19.97
CA GLU A 171 6.82 2.40 20.67
C GLU A 171 7.65 3.70 20.61
N PHE A 172 6.97 4.79 20.25
CA PHE A 172 7.54 6.13 20.18
C PHE A 172 6.51 7.19 20.59
N GLU A 173 6.99 8.35 21.03
CA GLU A 173 6.16 9.46 21.49
C GLU A 173 6.28 10.64 20.52
N TYR A 174 5.14 11.20 20.11
CA TYR A 174 5.11 12.41 19.30
C TYR A 174 3.98 13.33 19.79
N ASN A 175 4.29 14.59 20.07
CA ASN A 175 3.34 15.58 20.60
C ASN A 175 2.53 15.09 21.82
N ASN A 176 3.19 14.46 22.79
CA ASN A 176 2.56 13.86 23.98
C ASN A 176 1.55 12.74 23.68
N GLU A 177 1.55 12.21 22.46
CA GLU A 177 0.78 11.04 22.07
C GLU A 177 1.71 9.83 21.94
N GLN A 178 1.27 8.70 22.48
CA GLN A 178 1.98 7.43 22.35
C GLN A 178 1.57 6.74 21.05
N TRP A 179 2.56 6.36 20.25
CA TRP A 179 2.40 5.69 18.96
C TRP A 179 3.10 4.33 18.98
N ILE A 180 2.51 3.38 18.26
CA ILE A 180 3.13 2.09 17.96
C ILE A 180 3.33 2.04 16.45
N GLY A 181 4.55 1.79 16.01
CA GLY A 181 4.91 1.74 14.60
C GLY A 181 5.89 0.65 14.23
N GLN A 182 5.90 0.34 12.94
CA GLN A 182 6.79 -0.61 12.31
C GLN A 182 7.15 -0.13 10.91
N ILE A 183 8.43 -0.28 10.56
CA ILE A 183 8.91 -0.07 9.20
C ILE A 183 9.32 -1.42 8.60
N VAL A 184 8.62 -1.82 7.54
CA VAL A 184 8.94 -3.04 6.77
C VAL A 184 9.61 -2.63 5.48
N THR A 185 10.79 -3.18 5.19
CA THR A 185 11.49 -2.90 3.93
C THR A 185 11.35 -4.05 2.96
N ILE A 186 10.82 -3.75 1.77
CA ILE A 186 10.81 -4.66 0.62
C ILE A 186 12.10 -4.39 -0.14
N ARG A 187 12.97 -5.40 -0.21
CA ARG A 187 14.29 -5.32 -0.88
C ARG A 187 14.35 -6.25 -2.09
N PRO A 188 13.84 -5.85 -3.25
CA PRO A 188 14.11 -6.59 -4.47
C PRO A 188 15.59 -6.41 -4.83
N LEU A 189 16.25 -7.48 -5.26
CA LEU A 189 17.69 -7.47 -5.58
C LEU A 189 17.96 -6.49 -6.73
N ASN A 190 18.96 -5.60 -6.57
CA ASN A 190 19.36 -4.60 -7.58
C ASN A 190 18.25 -3.63 -8.02
N SER A 191 17.25 -3.38 -7.17
CA SER A 191 16.25 -2.34 -7.41
C SER A 191 16.20 -1.33 -6.28
N GLU A 192 15.39 -0.30 -6.48
CA GLU A 192 15.01 0.61 -5.42
C GLU A 192 14.30 -0.16 -4.30
N HIS A 193 14.69 0.09 -3.04
CA HIS A 193 13.97 -0.46 -1.91
C HIS A 193 12.72 0.37 -1.66
N VAL A 194 11.69 -0.33 -1.20
CA VAL A 194 10.43 0.28 -0.82
C VAL A 194 10.20 0.01 0.66
N HIS A 195 10.03 1.07 1.43
CA HIS A 195 9.77 1.03 2.86
C HIS A 195 8.29 1.30 3.10
N LEU A 196 7.65 0.44 3.90
CA LEU A 196 6.30 0.61 4.40
C LEU A 196 6.37 0.97 5.88
N LEU A 197 6.12 2.24 6.20
CA LEU A 197 5.83 2.69 7.54
C LEU A 197 4.36 2.41 7.85
N MET A 198 4.10 1.76 8.97
CA MET A 198 2.78 1.62 9.57
C MET A 198 2.87 2.17 10.99
N ALA A 199 2.01 3.12 11.35
CA ALA A 199 1.95 3.63 12.71
C ALA A 199 0.49 3.83 13.14
N SER A 200 0.21 3.66 14.44
CA SER A 200 -1.11 3.86 15.02
C SER A 200 -0.98 4.41 16.44
N LYS A 201 -1.91 5.25 16.87
CA LYS A 201 -1.95 5.71 18.25
C LYS A 201 -2.19 4.52 19.19
N ALA A 202 -1.37 4.40 20.22
CA ALA A 202 -1.42 3.28 21.17
C ALA A 202 -2.82 3.17 21.82
N ASN A 203 -3.41 4.29 22.23
CA ASN A 203 -4.75 4.33 22.82
C ASN A 203 -5.84 3.76 21.88
N ALA A 204 -5.71 3.92 20.57
CA ALA A 204 -6.67 3.42 19.58
C ALA A 204 -6.55 1.90 19.39
N LEU A 205 -5.35 1.34 19.55
CA LEU A 205 -5.12 -0.10 19.55
C LEU A 205 -5.64 -0.74 20.85
N PHE A 206 -5.42 -0.09 21.99
CA PHE A 206 -5.80 -0.63 23.29
C PHE A 206 -7.23 -0.36 23.72
N ASN A 207 -7.94 0.64 23.17
CA ASN A 207 -9.35 0.89 23.53
C ASN A 207 -10.27 -0.29 23.20
N LYS A 208 -9.97 -1.07 22.14
CA LYS A 208 -10.66 -2.34 21.85
C LYS A 208 -10.35 -3.42 22.91
N GLY A 209 -9.10 -3.48 23.38
CA GLY A 209 -8.70 -4.38 24.46
C GLY A 209 -9.21 -3.96 25.85
N ALA A 210 -9.36 -2.66 26.09
CA ALA A 210 -9.87 -2.10 27.35
C ALA A 210 -11.36 -2.42 27.54
N LEU A 211 -12.15 -2.36 26.46
CA LEU A 211 -13.56 -2.79 26.48
C LEU A 211 -13.69 -4.27 26.89
N ILE A 212 -12.81 -5.12 26.36
CA ILE A 212 -12.76 -6.55 26.70
C ILE A 212 -12.31 -6.75 28.15
N LYS A 213 -11.27 -6.04 28.60
CA LYS A 213 -10.80 -6.10 30.00
C LYS A 213 -11.88 -5.69 30.99
N GLN A 214 -12.66 -4.64 30.71
CA GLN A 214 -13.75 -4.22 31.57
C GLN A 214 -14.88 -5.26 31.63
N GLN A 215 -15.27 -5.84 30.49
CA GLN A 215 -16.29 -6.90 30.45
C GLN A 215 -15.87 -8.15 31.22
N THR A 216 -14.61 -8.57 31.12
CA THR A 216 -14.11 -9.72 31.90
C THR A 216 -14.05 -9.39 33.39
N LEU A 217 -13.64 -8.18 33.76
CA LEU A 217 -13.58 -7.75 35.17
C LEU A 217 -14.97 -7.71 35.82
N TYR A 218 -15.96 -7.11 35.15
CA TYR A 218 -17.34 -7.08 35.64
C TYR A 218 -17.98 -8.47 35.62
N GLY A 219 -17.66 -9.31 34.62
CA GLY A 219 -18.11 -10.70 34.56
C GLY A 219 -17.60 -11.54 35.73
N SER A 220 -16.30 -11.46 36.03
CA SER A 220 -15.70 -12.16 37.18
C SER A 220 -16.26 -11.65 38.52
N LEU A 221 -16.49 -10.35 38.67
CA LEU A 221 -17.08 -9.77 39.87
C LEU A 221 -18.53 -10.23 40.07
N LEU A 222 -19.32 -10.32 39.00
CA LEU A 222 -20.70 -10.80 39.03
C LEU A 222 -20.78 -12.29 39.41
N VAL A 223 -19.87 -13.12 38.89
CA VAL A 223 -19.75 -14.54 39.29
C VAL A 223 -19.38 -14.66 40.78
N LEU A 224 -18.45 -13.84 41.27
CA LEU A 224 -18.08 -13.82 42.69
C LEU A 224 -19.27 -13.44 43.58
N ILE A 225 -20.02 -12.40 43.21
CA ILE A 225 -21.21 -11.95 43.96
C ILE A 225 -22.32 -13.01 43.94
N LEU A 226 -22.49 -13.77 42.86
CA LEU A 226 -23.46 -14.87 42.77
C LEU A 226 -23.03 -16.12 43.55
N MET A 227 -21.73 -16.37 43.67
CA MET A 227 -21.21 -17.52 44.44
C MET A 227 -21.46 -17.38 45.95
N ILE A 228 -21.34 -16.16 46.50
CA ILE A 228 -21.52 -15.91 47.94
C ILE A 228 -22.90 -16.38 48.48
N PRO A 229 -24.05 -15.99 47.89
CA PRO A 229 -25.35 -16.46 48.36
C PRO A 229 -25.57 -17.94 48.06
N MET A 230 -25.00 -18.48 46.98
CA MET A 230 -25.11 -19.91 46.64
C MET A 230 -24.43 -20.79 47.69
N ILE A 231 -23.22 -20.40 48.14
CA ILE A 231 -22.50 -21.07 49.23
C ILE A 231 -23.31 -20.99 50.53
N TYR A 232 -23.91 -19.83 50.84
CA TYR A 232 -24.74 -19.65 52.02
C TYR A 232 -25.99 -20.55 52.01
N VAL A 233 -26.67 -20.67 50.86
CA VAL A 233 -27.85 -21.55 50.72
C VAL A 233 -27.46 -23.02 50.85
N ILE A 234 -26.34 -23.45 50.25
CA ILE A 234 -25.84 -24.82 50.38
C ILE A 234 -25.48 -25.13 51.84
N TYR A 235 -24.76 -24.21 52.51
CA TYR A 235 -24.42 -24.36 53.93
C TYR A 235 -25.67 -24.57 54.79
N LYS A 236 -26.72 -23.75 54.61
CA LYS A 236 -27.98 -23.85 55.36
C LYS A 236 -28.80 -25.12 55.08
N ILE A 237 -28.60 -25.77 53.93
CA ILE A 237 -29.32 -27.00 53.56
C ILE A 237 -28.62 -28.24 54.14
N TYR A 238 -27.30 -28.20 54.31
CA TYR A 238 -26.48 -29.35 54.74
C TYR A 238 -26.03 -29.30 56.21
N PHE A 239 -26.17 -28.16 56.90
CA PHE A 239 -25.91 -27.96 58.33
C PHE A 239 -27.09 -27.26 59.01
#